data_AF-A0A6C1SMB2-F1
#
_entry.id   AF-A0A6C1SMB2-F1
#
_cell.length_a   1.000
_cell.length_b   1.000
_cell.length_c   1.000
_cell.angle_alpha   90.00
_cell.angle_beta   90.00
_cell.angle_gamma   90.00
#
_symmetry.space_group_name_H-M   'P 1'
#
loop_
_entity.id
_entity.type
_entity.pdbx_description
1 polymer ?
#
loop_
_entity_poly.entity_id
_entity_poly.type
_entity_poly.pdbx_seq_one_letter_code
_entity_poly.pdbx_strand_id
1 'polypeptide(L)'
;VDDFIARFERDGVSFAWQDDEGILAEQERLIAGVDPVLPVVFRSNHASNCLPLAGILPDDRAKLLALIALARHGAPMIRPAFLRGL
;
A
#
# COMPACT_ATOMS: atom_id res chain seq x y z
N VAL A 1 -15.33 4.24 19.86
CA VAL A 1 -14.88 4.16 18.45
C VAL A 1 -15.25 5.44 17.72
N ASP A 2 -16.50 5.90 17.85
CA ASP A 2 -16.97 7.11 17.17
C ASP A 2 -16.18 8.39 17.49
N ASP A 3 -15.89 8.65 18.78
CA ASP A 3 -15.05 9.81 19.17
C ASP A 3 -13.60 9.71 18.65
N PHE A 4 -13.10 8.49 18.42
CA PHE A 4 -11.76 8.29 17.85
C PHE A 4 -11.77 8.54 16.34
N ILE A 5 -12.77 8.02 15.62
CA ILE A 5 -12.91 8.19 14.17
C ILE A 5 -13.18 9.66 13.81
N ALA A 6 -13.93 10.39 14.63
CA ALA A 6 -14.17 11.82 14.46
C ALA A 6 -12.89 12.66 14.41
N ARG A 7 -11.78 12.19 15.02
CA ARG A 7 -10.48 12.90 14.98
C ARG A 7 -9.81 12.86 13.61
N PHE A 8 -10.28 11.99 12.71
CA PHE A 8 -9.76 11.85 11.36
C PHE A 8 -10.59 12.64 10.34
N GLU A 9 -11.60 13.41 10.76
CA GLU A 9 -12.27 14.36 9.88
C GLU A 9 -11.29 15.47 9.45
N ARG A 10 -11.17 15.68 8.14
CA ARG A 10 -10.26 16.68 7.58
C ARG A 10 -10.86 17.29 6.32
N ASP A 11 -10.80 18.62 6.23
CA ASP A 11 -11.28 19.38 5.07
C ASP A 11 -12.74 19.07 4.67
N GLY A 12 -13.59 18.75 5.66
CA GLY A 12 -15.00 18.38 5.45
C GLY A 12 -15.22 16.93 4.98
N VAL A 13 -14.19 16.10 5.01
CA VAL A 13 -14.24 14.69 4.61
C VAL A 13 -14.11 13.81 5.85
N SER A 14 -15.08 12.91 6.06
CA SER A 14 -15.01 11.89 7.11
C SER A 14 -14.08 10.75 6.71
N PHE A 15 -13.49 10.11 7.72
CA PHE A 15 -12.64 8.94 7.50
C PHE A 15 -13.40 7.79 6.82
N ALA A 16 -12.75 7.17 5.84
CA ALA A 16 -13.22 5.96 5.18
C ALA A 16 -12.14 4.87 5.24
N TRP A 17 -12.54 3.65 5.60
CA TRP A 17 -11.66 2.50 5.52
C TRP A 17 -11.28 2.20 4.07
N GLN A 18 -10.04 1.81 3.85
CA GLN A 18 -9.60 1.37 2.52
C GLN A 18 -9.88 -0.11 2.31
N ASP A 19 -10.27 -0.44 1.09
CA ASP A 19 -10.23 -1.79 0.56
C ASP A 19 -8.86 -2.08 -0.07
N ASP A 20 -8.70 -3.28 -0.63
CA ASP A 20 -7.44 -3.67 -1.26
C ASP A 20 -7.03 -2.73 -2.40
N GLU A 21 -8.00 -2.25 -3.17
CA GLU A 21 -7.76 -1.37 -4.29
C GLU A 21 -7.27 0.01 -3.83
N GLY A 22 -7.88 0.56 -2.78
CA GLY A 22 -7.45 1.79 -2.12
C GLY A 22 -6.02 1.68 -1.57
N ILE A 23 -5.72 0.60 -0.85
CA ILE A 23 -4.38 0.33 -0.28
C ILE A 23 -3.34 0.22 -1.40
N LEU A 24 -3.64 -0.50 -2.49
CA LEU A 24 -2.73 -0.64 -3.63
C LEU A 24 -2.51 0.71 -4.34
N ALA A 25 -3.57 1.52 -4.50
CA ALA A 25 -3.47 2.84 -5.11
C ALA A 25 -2.57 3.78 -4.28
N GLU A 26 -2.68 3.74 -2.96
CA GLU A 26 -1.80 4.50 -2.06
C GLU A 26 -0.36 4.02 -2.12
N GLN A 27 -0.15 2.71 -2.13
CA GLN A 27 1.18 2.14 -2.22
C GLN A 27 1.87 2.51 -3.54
N GLU A 28 1.12 2.52 -4.65
CA GLU A 28 1.61 3.00 -5.95
C GLU A 28 2.06 4.46 -5.86
N ARG A 29 1.22 5.36 -5.31
CA ARG A 29 1.56 6.78 -5.12
C ARG A 29 2.78 6.98 -4.25
N LEU A 30 2.88 6.23 -3.14
CA LEU A 30 4.02 6.28 -2.23
C LEU A 30 5.31 5.88 -2.96
N ILE A 31 5.33 4.72 -3.62
CA ILE A 31 6.52 4.23 -4.32
C ILE A 31 6.87 5.13 -5.50
N ALA A 32 5.91 5.72 -6.20
CA ALA A 32 6.17 6.67 -7.27
C ALA A 32 6.80 7.97 -6.76
N GLY A 33 6.39 8.45 -5.58
CA GLY A 33 6.86 9.72 -5.01
C GLY A 33 8.12 9.65 -4.15
N VAL A 34 8.50 8.47 -3.65
CA VAL A 34 9.71 8.32 -2.79
C VAL A 34 10.97 8.37 -3.65
N ASP A 35 11.74 9.46 -3.59
CA ASP A 35 12.96 9.64 -4.37
C ASP A 35 14.18 9.91 -3.46
N PRO A 36 14.77 8.87 -2.84
CA PRO A 36 15.83 9.05 -1.87
C PRO A 36 17.19 9.23 -2.56
N VAL A 37 18.04 10.10 -1.98
CA VAL A 37 19.42 10.34 -2.47
C VAL A 37 20.33 9.11 -2.24
N LEU A 38 20.06 8.35 -1.18
CA LEU A 38 20.77 7.11 -0.85
C LEU A 38 19.81 5.91 -0.95
N PRO A 39 20.31 4.70 -1.28
CA PRO A 39 19.46 3.52 -1.37
C PRO A 39 18.67 3.26 -0.08
N VAL A 40 17.35 3.07 -0.21
CA VAL A 40 16.44 2.77 0.90
C VAL A 40 15.82 1.39 0.71
N VAL A 41 15.91 0.55 1.75
CA VAL A 41 15.24 -0.75 1.78
C VAL A 41 13.74 -0.53 1.95
N PHE A 42 12.95 -0.94 0.96
CA PHE A 42 11.48 -0.91 1.01
C PHE A 42 10.93 -2.30 1.35
N ARG A 43 10.06 -2.39 2.36
CA ARG A 43 9.37 -3.64 2.76
C ARG A 43 7.90 -3.36 3.05
N SER A 44 7.04 -4.13 2.42
CA SER A 44 5.60 -4.23 2.68
C SER A 44 5.28 -5.68 2.97
N ASN A 45 5.73 -6.18 4.13
CA ASN A 45 5.70 -7.62 4.45
C ASN A 45 5.04 -7.91 5.81
N HIS A 46 4.26 -6.96 6.34
CA HIS A 46 3.47 -7.19 7.54
C HIS A 46 2.32 -8.15 7.23
N ALA A 47 1.85 -8.88 8.24
CA ALA A 47 0.83 -9.93 8.06
C ALA A 47 -0.47 -9.39 7.41
N SER A 48 -0.81 -8.14 7.71
CA SER A 48 -2.00 -7.45 7.21
C SER A 48 -1.90 -6.97 5.76
N ASN A 49 -0.72 -6.94 5.14
CA ASN A 49 -0.56 -6.45 3.77
C ASN A 49 -1.28 -7.35 2.75
N CYS A 50 -2.03 -6.73 1.84
CA CYS A 50 -2.65 -7.42 0.72
C CYS A 50 -1.61 -7.89 -0.32
N LEU A 51 -0.54 -7.11 -0.53
CA LEU A 51 0.53 -7.41 -1.47
C LEU A 51 1.90 -7.35 -0.77
N PRO A 52 2.56 -8.51 -0.56
CA PRO A 52 3.92 -8.55 -0.07
C PRO A 52 4.91 -7.98 -1.09
N LEU A 53 5.64 -6.92 -0.72
CA LEU A 53 6.66 -6.31 -1.60
C LEU A 53 7.99 -6.14 -0.88
N ALA A 54 9.08 -6.28 -1.63
CA ALA A 54 10.44 -6.02 -1.18
C ALA A 54 11.28 -5.49 -2.35
N GLY A 55 12.03 -4.42 -2.09
CA GLY A 55 12.99 -3.86 -3.03
C GLY A 55 13.92 -2.84 -2.37
N ILE A 56 14.76 -2.21 -3.18
CA ILE A 56 15.65 -1.10 -2.81
C ILE A 56 15.29 0.09 -3.71
N LEU A 57 14.86 1.20 -3.13
CA LEU A 57 14.58 2.43 -3.87
C LEU A 57 15.83 3.29 -3.99
N PRO A 58 16.08 3.95 -5.14
CA PRO A 58 15.19 4.03 -6.31
C PRO A 58 15.32 2.87 -7.31
N ASP A 59 16.34 2.02 -7.19
CA ASP A 59 16.71 1.00 -8.20
C ASP A 59 15.58 0.05 -8.60
N ASP A 60 14.78 -0.43 -7.62
CA ASP A 60 13.67 -1.36 -7.84
C ASP A 60 12.32 -0.66 -8.13
N ARG A 61 12.27 0.68 -8.25
CA ARG A 61 10.99 1.42 -8.39
C ARG A 61 10.12 0.88 -9.51
N ALA A 62 10.67 0.74 -10.72
CA ALA A 62 9.92 0.30 -11.89
C ALA A 62 9.34 -1.12 -11.69
N LYS A 63 10.14 -2.01 -11.09
CA LYS A 63 9.71 -3.38 -10.77
C LYS A 63 8.57 -3.37 -9.74
N LEU A 64 8.69 -2.59 -8.67
CA LEU A 64 7.67 -2.49 -7.62
C LEU A 64 6.35 -1.95 -8.17
N LEU A 65 6.40 -0.89 -8.99
CA LEU A 65 5.21 -0.32 -9.64
C LEU A 65 4.54 -1.31 -10.60
N ALA A 66 5.33 -2.07 -11.38
CA ALA A 66 4.78 -3.10 -12.25
C ALA A 66 4.05 -4.22 -11.47
N LEU A 67 4.60 -4.64 -10.32
CA LEU A 67 3.95 -5.64 -9.47
C LEU A 67 2.61 -5.12 -8.89
N ILE A 68 2.56 -3.85 -8.49
CA ILE A 68 1.32 -3.22 -8.00
C ILE A 68 0.29 -3.15 -9.13
N ALA A 69 0.68 -2.70 -10.33
CA ALA A 69 -0.22 -2.66 -11.49
C ALA A 69 -0.80 -4.05 -11.81
N LEU A 70 0.04 -5.09 -11.81
CA LEU A 70 -0.43 -6.48 -12.01
C LEU A 70 -1.45 -6.90 -10.94
N ALA A 71 -1.21 -6.59 -9.67
CA ALA A 71 -2.13 -6.90 -8.58
C ALA A 71 -3.48 -6.18 -8.75
N ARG A 72 -3.45 -4.90 -9.11
CA ARG A 72 -4.65 -4.07 -9.39
C ARG A 72 -5.47 -4.60 -10.58
N HIS A 73 -4.81 -5.26 -11.53
CA HIS A 73 -5.46 -5.90 -12.69
C HIS A 73 -5.85 -7.38 -12.47
N GLY A 74 -5.87 -7.85 -11.21
CA GLY A 74 -6.40 -9.16 -10.86
C GLY A 74 -5.40 -10.33 -10.95
N ALA A 75 -4.10 -10.06 -11.01
CA ALA A 75 -3.09 -11.10 -10.91
C ALA A 75 -3.14 -11.79 -9.52
N PRO A 76 -2.84 -13.10 -9.40
CA PRO A 76 -2.99 -13.88 -8.16
C PRO A 76 -1.98 -13.55 -7.04
N MET A 77 -1.36 -12.37 -7.06
CA MET A 77 -0.34 -11.95 -6.10
C MET A 77 -0.92 -11.40 -4.79
N ILE A 78 -2.24 -11.17 -4.72
CA ILE A 78 -2.90 -10.64 -3.51
C ILE A 78 -3.12 -11.78 -2.51
N ARG A 79 -2.60 -11.62 -1.29
CA ARG A 79 -2.86 -12.53 -0.16
C ARG A 79 -4.35 -12.47 0.18
N PRO A 80 -5.11 -13.56 0.28
CA PRO A 80 -6.52 -13.52 0.68
C PRO A 80 -6.75 -12.88 2.05
N ALA A 81 -7.83 -12.10 2.22
CA ALA A 81 -8.13 -11.35 3.46
C ALA A 81 -8.20 -12.24 4.72
N PHE A 82 -8.79 -13.44 4.63
CA PHE A 82 -8.87 -14.38 5.76
C PHE A 82 -7.50 -14.90 6.24
N LEU A 83 -6.45 -14.74 5.44
CA LEU A 83 -5.07 -15.08 5.81
C LEU A 83 -4.33 -13.90 6.44
N ARG A 84 -4.89 -12.69 6.50
CA ARG A 84 -4.16 -11.45 6.87
C ARG A 84 -4.21 -11.06 8.35
N GLY A 85 -5.01 -11.74 9.17
CA GLY A 85 -5.10 -11.43 10.61
C GLY A 85 -5.59 -10.00 10.91
N LEU A 86 -6.47 -9.48 10.04
CA LEU A 86 -7.14 -8.18 10.18
C LEU A 86 -8.22 -8.21 11.28
#